data_AF-A0AA43RGL9-F1
#
_entry.id   AF-A0AA43RGL9-F1
#
_cell.length_a   1.000
_cell.length_b   1.000
_cell.length_c   1.000
_cell.angle_alpha   90.00
_cell.angle_beta   90.00
_cell.angle_gamma   90.00
#
_symmetry.space_group_name_H-M   'P 1'
#
loop_
_entity.id
_entity.type
_entity.pdbx_description
1 polymer ?
#
loop_
_entity_poly.entity_id
_entity_poly.type
_entity_poly.pdbx_seq_one_letter_code
_entity_poly.pdbx_strand_id
1 'polypeptide(L)'
;MLDEQNNKELDQSVNDQVEPSSENEPSAHAAEIEKADAAKHEAEEASDGEPAADDAEAEAPAKAAPARHAKHASEVPEYEIVAEKTRKKLGIAIVTLLVLIVIIVACLVFFFLTSSNVSVEQQHSDSTEVSQISENSSSSTSEKTATVPSLAALIGTKVDDAATSLGHGATVSSDTKKDDEDDPVKRVVKYSLANDAGSSSSGTPTVTVNADSDDEITSVTYQTSTKSLGYGTISFQDAVQNEKIIQAIMKEAGLTISDSDVVLPADKADYTTYSDDGKRITKEEKEFSGTADYSGKTLSWSTRLQYDYTVALATDNLADTLRNATITISK
;
A
#
# COMPACT_ATOMS: atom_id res chain seq x y z
N MET A 1 42.60 -31.22 63.18
CA MET A 1 42.95 -31.37 61.76
C MET A 1 42.01 -30.40 61.04
N LEU A 2 42.25 -29.08 61.11
CA LEU A 2 43.42 -28.34 60.60
C LEU A 2 43.58 -28.63 59.10
N ASP A 3 42.98 -27.81 58.22
CA ASP A 3 43.53 -26.59 57.58
C ASP A 3 43.90 -26.97 56.11
N GLU A 4 44.04 -26.10 55.10
CA GLU A 4 43.95 -24.64 55.01
C GLU A 4 43.49 -24.19 53.60
N GLN A 5 43.32 -22.89 53.38
CA GLN A 5 43.05 -22.26 52.08
C GLN A 5 44.34 -21.98 51.27
N ASN A 6 44.15 -21.70 49.97
CA ASN A 6 44.81 -20.61 49.21
C ASN A 6 46.35 -20.58 48.98
N ASN A 7 46.75 -20.68 47.70
CA ASN A 7 47.76 -19.83 47.01
C ASN A 7 47.64 -20.12 45.49
N LYS A 8 47.57 -19.20 44.51
CA LYS A 8 48.03 -17.82 44.26
C LYS A 8 49.49 -17.69 43.76
N GLU A 9 49.57 -17.17 42.53
CA GLU A 9 50.67 -16.46 41.83
C GLU A 9 52.09 -17.03 41.71
N LEU A 10 52.53 -17.17 40.45
CA LEU A 10 53.78 -16.62 39.89
C LEU A 10 53.73 -16.78 38.36
N ASP A 11 54.40 -15.98 37.52
CA ASP A 11 54.41 -14.52 37.31
C ASP A 11 55.08 -14.31 35.93
N GLN A 12 54.55 -13.37 35.14
CA GLN A 12 55.22 -12.51 34.14
C GLN A 12 56.04 -12.96 32.89
N SER A 13 55.81 -12.13 31.85
CA SER A 13 56.65 -11.77 30.68
C SER A 13 56.65 -12.77 29.49
N VAL A 14 56.75 -12.36 28.22
CA VAL A 14 57.21 -11.07 27.65
C VAL A 14 56.25 -10.53 26.57
N ASN A 15 56.08 -9.21 26.64
CA ASN A 15 55.68 -8.18 25.68
C ASN A 15 56.01 -8.42 24.17
N ASP A 16 55.15 -7.92 23.27
CA ASP A 16 55.52 -6.77 22.41
C ASP A 16 54.32 -6.28 21.58
N GLN A 17 53.95 -5.01 21.78
CA GLN A 17 53.14 -4.23 20.86
C GLN A 17 54.04 -3.62 19.78
N VAL A 18 53.54 -3.52 18.55
CA VAL A 18 54.00 -2.49 17.60
C VAL A 18 52.80 -1.90 16.85
N GLU A 19 52.53 -0.63 17.14
CA GLU A 19 51.81 0.36 16.31
C GLU A 19 52.66 1.65 16.35
N PRO A 20 52.40 2.65 15.50
CA PRO A 20 51.96 2.61 14.10
C PRO A 20 52.95 3.40 13.21
N SER A 21 52.67 3.56 11.91
CA SER A 21 53.37 4.54 11.07
C SER A 21 52.46 5.08 9.96
N SER A 22 52.59 6.37 9.69
CA SER A 22 51.71 7.19 8.85
C SER A 22 52.33 7.58 7.50
N GLU A 23 51.49 8.23 6.68
CA GLU A 23 51.80 9.17 5.59
C GLU A 23 51.72 8.71 4.11
N ASN A 24 51.08 9.61 3.36
CA ASN A 24 51.21 9.96 1.94
C ASN A 24 50.46 9.19 0.82
N GLU A 25 49.27 9.76 0.55
CA GLU A 25 48.96 10.54 -0.66
C GLU A 25 48.38 9.85 -1.93
N PRO A 26 47.58 10.58 -2.74
CA PRO A 26 46.63 9.99 -3.67
C PRO A 26 47.16 9.94 -5.12
N SER A 27 46.90 8.83 -5.82
CA SER A 27 47.16 8.73 -7.26
C SER A 27 45.92 9.14 -8.07
N ALA A 28 45.95 10.33 -8.65
CA ALA A 28 45.05 10.70 -9.73
C ALA A 28 45.34 9.89 -11.00
N HIS A 29 44.30 9.48 -11.72
CA HIS A 29 44.41 9.19 -13.15
C HIS A 29 43.21 9.79 -13.89
N ALA A 30 43.48 10.89 -14.59
CA ALA A 30 42.59 11.44 -15.60
C ALA A 30 42.75 10.63 -16.90
N ALA A 31 41.64 10.42 -17.61
CA ALA A 31 41.63 9.99 -18.99
C ALA A 31 40.67 10.89 -19.77
N GLU A 32 41.25 11.85 -20.50
CA GLU A 32 40.57 12.84 -21.35
C GLU A 32 40.72 12.44 -22.81
N ILE A 33 39.63 11.99 -23.45
CA ILE A 33 39.41 11.80 -24.92
C ILE A 33 37.87 11.76 -25.07
N GLU A 34 37.17 12.46 -25.97
CA GLU A 34 37.51 13.44 -27.02
C GLU A 34 36.20 14.16 -27.46
N LYS A 35 36.29 15.42 -27.92
CA LYS A 35 35.14 16.11 -28.53
C LYS A 35 35.02 15.74 -30.01
N ALA A 36 33.80 15.43 -30.45
CA ALA A 36 33.41 15.53 -31.85
C ALA A 36 32.32 16.60 -32.02
N ASP A 37 32.49 17.46 -33.00
CA ASP A 37 31.67 18.64 -33.31
C ASP A 37 30.77 18.37 -34.54
N ALA A 38 29.85 19.29 -34.79
CA ALA A 38 29.10 19.53 -36.03
C ALA A 38 28.06 18.48 -36.49
N ALA A 39 26.79 18.91 -36.47
CA ALA A 39 26.14 19.25 -37.75
C ALA A 39 24.99 20.26 -37.55
N LYS A 40 25.14 21.42 -38.18
CA LYS A 40 24.10 22.45 -38.31
C LYS A 40 23.20 22.08 -39.49
N HIS A 41 21.87 22.23 -39.36
CA HIS A 41 21.01 22.48 -40.52
C HIS A 41 19.85 23.42 -40.16
N GLU A 42 19.91 24.61 -40.75
CA GLU A 42 18.77 25.53 -40.91
C GLU A 42 18.25 25.40 -42.36
N ALA A 43 17.18 26.15 -42.66
CA ALA A 43 16.51 26.30 -43.96
C ALA A 43 15.65 25.09 -44.41
N GLU A 44 14.45 25.29 -44.98
CA GLU A 44 13.78 26.53 -45.41
C GLU A 44 12.24 26.35 -45.51
N GLU A 45 11.51 27.47 -45.45
CA GLU A 45 10.28 27.88 -46.21
C GLU A 45 9.18 26.85 -46.64
N ALA A 46 7.91 27.24 -46.81
CA ALA A 46 7.18 28.51 -46.65
C ALA A 46 5.65 28.27 -46.59
N SER A 47 4.87 29.25 -46.13
CA SER A 47 3.78 29.86 -46.94
C SER A 47 3.04 30.96 -46.16
N ASP A 48 3.04 32.17 -46.71
CA ASP A 48 2.23 33.34 -46.32
C ASP A 48 0.72 33.09 -46.24
N GLY A 49 -0.02 34.00 -45.57
CA GLY A 49 -1.49 34.05 -45.69
C GLY A 49 -2.33 35.00 -44.81
N GLU A 50 -1.83 36.18 -44.39
CA GLU A 50 -2.65 37.28 -43.81
C GLU A 50 -2.93 38.37 -44.90
N PRO A 51 -3.74 39.45 -44.71
CA PRO A 51 -4.48 39.93 -43.52
C PRO A 51 -5.91 40.51 -43.79
N ALA A 52 -6.41 41.31 -42.83
CA ALA A 52 -7.54 42.26 -42.81
C ALA A 52 -8.86 41.71 -42.21
N ALA A 53 -9.34 42.12 -41.02
CA ALA A 53 -9.51 43.44 -40.35
C ALA A 53 -10.75 44.23 -40.81
N ASP A 54 -11.73 44.38 -39.91
CA ASP A 54 -12.44 45.65 -39.63
C ASP A 54 -13.11 45.61 -38.24
N ASP A 55 -13.40 46.78 -37.69
CA ASP A 55 -13.82 47.03 -36.29
C ASP A 55 -15.32 47.40 -36.13
N ALA A 56 -15.74 47.59 -34.86
CA ALA A 56 -16.83 48.46 -34.38
C ALA A 56 -18.30 47.98 -34.33
N GLU A 57 -18.69 47.55 -33.10
CA GLU A 57 -19.63 48.26 -32.20
C GLU A 57 -21.18 48.25 -32.38
N ALA A 58 -21.88 48.24 -31.22
CA ALA A 58 -23.21 48.81 -30.90
C ALA A 58 -24.49 47.91 -30.79
N GLU A 59 -25.04 47.92 -29.56
CA GLU A 59 -26.49 47.94 -29.17
C GLU A 59 -27.38 46.66 -29.18
N ALA A 60 -28.30 46.62 -28.21
CA ALA A 60 -29.40 45.64 -28.00
C ALA A 60 -30.73 46.43 -27.75
N PRO A 61 -31.89 45.91 -27.25
CA PRO A 61 -32.36 44.53 -27.04
C PRO A 61 -33.86 44.25 -27.46
N ALA A 62 -34.26 42.97 -27.38
CA ALA A 62 -35.60 42.40 -27.00
C ALA A 62 -36.97 42.96 -27.53
N LYS A 63 -37.84 42.07 -28.07
CA LYS A 63 -39.15 41.61 -27.46
C LYS A 63 -40.12 40.80 -28.37
N ALA A 64 -40.53 39.62 -27.85
CA ALA A 64 -41.84 38.93 -27.82
C ALA A 64 -42.99 39.09 -28.89
N ALA A 65 -43.42 37.92 -29.43
CA ALA A 65 -44.83 37.43 -29.62
C ALA A 65 -45.76 38.18 -30.64
N PRO A 66 -47.02 37.74 -30.98
CA PRO A 66 -47.82 36.60 -30.46
C PRO A 66 -48.73 35.77 -31.45
N ALA A 67 -49.19 34.60 -30.96
CA ALA A 67 -50.53 33.95 -31.07
C ALA A 67 -51.36 33.84 -32.38
N ARG A 68 -52.00 32.66 -32.60
CA ARG A 68 -53.48 32.43 -32.50
C ARG A 68 -53.96 30.97 -32.80
N HIS A 69 -55.12 30.59 -32.26
CA HIS A 69 -55.77 29.26 -32.35
C HIS A 69 -56.76 29.10 -33.54
N ALA A 70 -57.00 27.85 -33.99
CA ALA A 70 -58.22 27.41 -34.70
C ALA A 70 -58.55 25.90 -34.52
N LYS A 71 -59.67 25.41 -35.06
CA LYS A 71 -60.47 24.20 -34.69
C LYS A 71 -60.82 23.31 -35.90
N HIS A 72 -61.29 22.05 -35.85
CA HIS A 72 -61.34 20.95 -34.83
C HIS A 72 -62.19 19.76 -35.40
N ALA A 73 -61.66 18.53 -35.55
CA ALA A 73 -62.46 17.29 -35.80
C ALA A 73 -61.63 15.97 -35.77
N SER A 74 -62.25 14.88 -35.26
CA SER A 74 -62.04 13.41 -35.44
C SER A 74 -60.67 12.84 -35.92
N GLU A 75 -60.19 11.68 -35.43
CA GLU A 75 -60.86 10.48 -34.89
C GLU A 75 -59.92 9.68 -33.94
N VAL A 76 -60.40 8.60 -33.32
CA VAL A 76 -59.82 7.92 -32.12
C VAL A 76 -58.74 6.86 -32.49
N PRO A 77 -57.74 6.60 -31.62
CA PRO A 77 -57.77 5.32 -30.90
C PRO A 77 -57.54 5.45 -29.38
N GLU A 78 -58.05 4.46 -28.65
CA GLU A 78 -58.25 4.48 -27.20
C GLU A 78 -57.17 3.67 -26.46
N TYR A 79 -56.22 4.36 -25.80
CA TYR A 79 -55.50 3.85 -24.62
C TYR A 79 -54.89 5.04 -23.82
N GLU A 80 -54.34 4.76 -22.64
CA GLU A 80 -53.81 5.73 -21.64
C GLU A 80 -54.83 6.52 -20.78
N ILE A 81 -55.85 5.81 -20.30
CA ILE A 81 -56.34 6.10 -18.93
C ILE A 81 -55.21 5.74 -17.95
N VAL A 82 -54.53 6.75 -17.38
CA VAL A 82 -53.92 6.89 -16.01
C VAL A 82 -52.78 7.93 -16.07
N ALA A 83 -53.09 9.23 -16.08
CA ALA A 83 -52.07 10.30 -16.26
C ALA A 83 -52.02 11.41 -15.19
N GLU A 84 -52.75 11.28 -14.06
CA GLU A 84 -52.91 12.37 -13.09
C GLU A 84 -52.42 12.10 -11.64
N LYS A 85 -52.16 10.85 -11.23
CA LYS A 85 -51.74 10.55 -9.83
C LYS A 85 -50.23 10.41 -9.60
N THR A 86 -49.41 10.36 -10.65
CA THR A 86 -47.94 10.22 -10.56
C THR A 86 -47.20 11.56 -10.42
N ARG A 87 -47.73 12.65 -11.00
CA ARG A 87 -47.06 13.97 -11.05
C ARG A 87 -46.76 14.58 -9.67
N LYS A 88 -47.59 14.30 -8.66
CA LYS A 88 -47.41 14.83 -7.29
C LYS A 88 -46.38 14.07 -6.46
N LYS A 89 -46.16 12.77 -6.74
CA LYS A 89 -45.19 11.94 -6.00
C LYS A 89 -43.76 12.15 -6.51
N LEU A 90 -43.58 12.35 -7.81
CA LEU A 90 -42.27 12.62 -8.41
C LEU A 90 -41.66 13.94 -7.92
N GLY A 91 -42.46 15.02 -7.83
CA GLY A 91 -41.99 16.30 -7.31
C GLY A 91 -41.50 16.23 -5.87
N ILE A 92 -42.20 15.50 -5.00
CA ILE A 92 -41.78 15.29 -3.60
C ILE A 92 -40.47 14.48 -3.57
N ALA A 93 -40.36 13.39 -4.34
CA ALA A 93 -39.14 12.58 -4.40
C ALA A 93 -37.90 13.39 -4.83
N ILE A 94 -38.03 14.25 -5.84
CA ILE A 94 -36.93 15.12 -6.31
C ILE A 94 -36.52 16.15 -5.24
N VAL A 95 -37.49 16.76 -4.54
CA VAL A 95 -37.18 17.69 -3.45
C VAL A 95 -36.50 16.98 -2.27
N THR A 96 -36.94 15.78 -1.91
CA THR A 96 -36.29 14.98 -0.86
C THR A 96 -34.86 14.59 -1.26
N LEU A 97 -34.64 14.21 -2.52
CA LEU A 97 -33.31 13.89 -3.06
C LEU A 97 -32.38 15.11 -3.03
N LEU A 98 -32.86 16.30 -3.41
CA LEU A 98 -32.07 17.54 -3.37
C LEU A 98 -31.68 17.93 -1.93
N VAL A 99 -32.59 17.79 -0.97
CA VAL A 99 -32.28 18.03 0.46
C VAL A 99 -31.23 17.03 0.96
N LEU A 100 -31.32 15.76 0.56
CA LEU A 100 -30.36 14.72 0.93
C LEU A 100 -28.97 15.00 0.31
N ILE A 101 -28.90 15.45 -0.94
CA ILE A 101 -27.64 15.88 -1.59
C ILE A 101 -27.02 17.07 -0.86
N VAL A 102 -27.81 18.08 -0.45
CA VAL A 102 -27.30 19.23 0.33
C VAL A 102 -26.74 18.79 1.69
N ILE A 103 -27.36 17.82 2.35
CA ILE A 103 -26.83 17.24 3.60
C ILE A 103 -25.52 16.49 3.35
N ILE A 104 -25.41 15.69 2.28
CA ILE A 104 -24.15 15.02 1.91
C ILE A 104 -23.05 16.05 1.64
N VAL A 105 -23.33 17.11 0.87
CA VAL A 105 -22.35 18.18 0.60
C VAL A 105 -21.94 18.89 1.89
N ALA A 106 -22.88 19.17 2.80
CA ALA A 106 -22.56 19.75 4.11
C ALA A 106 -21.68 18.81 4.97
N CYS A 107 -21.95 17.50 4.96
CA CYS A 107 -21.11 16.50 5.62
C CYS A 107 -19.70 16.41 5.00
N LEU A 108 -19.58 16.47 3.67
CA LEU A 108 -18.28 16.49 2.99
C LEU A 108 -17.49 17.76 3.30
N VAL A 109 -18.13 18.93 3.28
CA VAL A 109 -17.48 20.20 3.66
C VAL A 109 -17.06 20.18 5.13
N PHE A 110 -17.89 19.65 6.04
CA PHE A 110 -17.54 19.48 7.45
C PHE A 110 -16.38 18.49 7.64
N PHE A 111 -16.36 17.39 6.89
CA PHE A 111 -15.26 16.41 6.88
C PHE A 111 -13.95 17.05 6.41
N PHE A 112 -13.96 17.82 5.31
CA PHE A 112 -12.78 18.54 4.81
C PHE A 112 -12.28 19.63 5.78
N LEU A 113 -13.20 20.42 6.36
CA LEU A 113 -12.84 21.44 7.37
C LEU A 113 -12.28 20.82 8.64
N THR A 114 -12.79 19.66 9.08
CA THR A 114 -12.29 18.95 10.26
C THR A 114 -10.99 18.19 9.98
N SER A 115 -10.76 17.75 8.74
CA SER A 115 -9.51 17.11 8.29
C SER A 115 -8.33 18.09 8.17
N SER A 116 -8.57 19.40 8.30
CA SER A 116 -7.56 20.45 8.17
C SER A 116 -6.85 20.77 9.50
N ASN A 117 -6.41 19.74 10.23
CA ASN A 117 -5.57 19.87 11.44
C ASN A 117 -4.46 18.81 11.53
N VAL A 118 -3.96 18.33 10.38
CA VAL A 118 -2.65 17.68 10.33
C VAL A 118 -1.63 18.78 10.07
N SER A 119 -0.75 19.02 11.05
CA SER A 119 0.43 19.86 10.86
C SER A 119 1.37 19.18 9.86
N VAL A 120 1.28 19.57 8.59
CA VAL A 120 2.29 19.22 7.59
C VAL A 120 3.50 20.11 7.86
N GLU A 121 4.53 19.55 8.50
CA GLU A 121 5.86 20.15 8.42
C GLU A 121 6.34 20.07 6.97
N GLN A 122 6.19 21.19 6.27
CA GLN A 122 6.53 21.34 4.87
C GLN A 122 8.06 21.39 4.70
N GLN A 123 8.72 20.24 4.75
CA GLN A 123 10.08 20.12 4.23
C GLN A 123 10.04 20.12 2.70
N HIS A 124 10.34 21.28 2.12
CA HIS A 124 10.80 21.36 0.74
C HIS A 124 12.07 20.51 0.56
N SER A 125 12.15 19.79 -0.55
CA SER A 125 13.40 19.38 -1.19
C SER A 125 13.15 19.29 -2.69
N ASP A 126 14.11 19.76 -3.48
CA ASP A 126 13.90 20.14 -4.88
C ASP A 126 13.66 18.97 -5.84
N SER A 127 12.90 19.24 -6.91
CA SER A 127 12.71 18.30 -8.01
C SER A 127 13.99 18.14 -8.84
N THR A 128 14.68 17.00 -8.76
CA THR A 128 15.41 16.44 -9.92
C THR A 128 15.61 14.92 -9.83
N GLU A 129 15.38 14.23 -10.96
CA GLU A 129 15.74 12.83 -11.27
C GLU A 129 15.49 11.71 -10.23
N VAL A 130 14.34 11.04 -10.41
CA VAL A 130 14.08 9.69 -9.88
C VAL A 130 14.88 8.67 -10.70
N SER A 131 16.18 8.59 -10.43
CA SER A 131 17.07 7.53 -10.90
C SER A 131 18.06 7.04 -9.84
N GLN A 132 18.16 7.72 -8.69
CA GLN A 132 18.84 7.24 -7.48
C GLN A 132 18.03 7.60 -6.23
N ILE A 133 17.06 6.75 -5.87
CA ILE A 133 16.41 6.82 -4.55
C ILE A 133 17.40 6.23 -3.53
N SER A 134 18.35 7.05 -3.09
CA SER A 134 19.04 6.85 -1.82
C SER A 134 18.14 7.42 -0.73
N GLU A 135 17.09 6.68 -0.34
CA GLU A 135 16.32 6.98 0.88
C GLU A 135 17.31 7.06 2.05
N ASN A 136 17.42 8.24 2.65
CA ASN A 136 18.31 8.49 3.78
C ASN A 136 18.02 7.48 4.91
N SER A 137 19.05 6.79 5.41
CA SER A 137 18.96 5.77 6.47
C SER A 137 18.63 6.36 7.85
N SER A 138 17.54 7.10 7.94
CA SER A 138 16.91 7.50 9.20
C SER A 138 15.92 6.43 9.64
N SER A 139 16.31 5.69 10.69
CA SER A 139 15.46 4.86 11.53
C SER A 139 14.32 5.70 12.16
N SER A 140 13.35 6.07 11.33
CA SER A 140 12.13 6.77 11.71
C SER A 140 11.03 5.73 11.92
N THR A 141 11.11 5.02 13.04
CA THR A 141 10.06 4.07 13.44
C THR A 141 8.73 4.79 13.49
N SER A 142 7.86 4.51 12.53
CA SER A 142 6.48 5.02 12.55
C SER A 142 5.75 4.40 13.74
N GLU A 143 4.76 5.10 14.30
CA GLU A 143 3.96 4.50 15.37
C GLU A 143 3.30 3.21 14.88
N LYS A 144 3.52 2.10 15.60
CA LYS A 144 2.92 0.80 15.28
C LYS A 144 1.45 0.81 15.74
N THR A 145 0.53 0.68 14.79
CA THR A 145 -0.92 0.75 15.00
C THR A 145 -1.65 -0.58 14.78
N ALA A 146 -0.95 -1.60 14.29
CA ALA A 146 -1.42 -2.98 14.15
C ALA A 146 -0.35 -3.96 14.65
N THR A 147 -0.75 -5.04 15.29
CA THR A 147 0.16 -6.14 15.69
C THR A 147 -0.29 -7.45 15.05
N VAL A 148 0.63 -8.32 14.66
CA VAL A 148 0.25 -9.59 14.03
C VAL A 148 -0.28 -10.55 15.11
N PRO A 149 -1.50 -11.08 14.98
CA PRO A 149 -2.02 -12.06 15.93
C PRO A 149 -1.32 -13.41 15.77
N SER A 150 -1.41 -14.30 16.75
CA SER A 150 -0.75 -15.61 16.74
C SER A 150 -1.38 -16.58 15.72
N LEU A 151 -0.97 -16.45 14.46
CA LEU A 151 -1.51 -17.20 13.31
C LEU A 151 -1.22 -18.70 13.42
N ALA A 152 -0.03 -19.09 13.90
CA ALA A 152 0.36 -20.49 14.03
C ALA A 152 -0.51 -21.26 15.06
N ALA A 153 -1.00 -20.55 16.09
CA ALA A 153 -1.90 -21.12 17.10
C ALA A 153 -3.29 -21.49 16.55
N LEU A 154 -3.67 -21.00 15.37
CA LEU A 154 -4.92 -21.34 14.69
C LEU A 154 -4.81 -22.65 13.89
N ILE A 155 -3.60 -23.06 13.49
CA ILE A 155 -3.44 -24.22 12.60
C ILE A 155 -3.82 -25.50 13.34
N GLY A 156 -4.85 -26.19 12.85
CA GLY A 156 -5.43 -27.36 13.51
C GLY A 156 -6.48 -27.07 14.59
N THR A 157 -6.93 -25.82 14.77
CA THR A 157 -8.11 -25.51 15.62
C THR A 157 -9.39 -25.44 14.79
N LYS A 158 -10.55 -25.23 15.42
CA LYS A 158 -11.82 -25.08 14.71
C LYS A 158 -12.07 -23.63 14.30
N VAL A 159 -12.65 -23.44 13.12
CA VAL A 159 -13.00 -22.11 12.56
C VAL A 159 -13.85 -21.27 13.52
N ASP A 160 -14.78 -21.90 14.23
CA ASP A 160 -15.72 -21.20 15.11
C ASP A 160 -15.02 -20.60 16.36
N ASP A 161 -13.86 -21.14 16.76
CA ASP A 161 -13.02 -20.60 17.84
C ASP A 161 -12.11 -19.45 17.35
N ALA A 162 -11.86 -19.35 16.04
CA ALA A 162 -10.81 -18.52 15.46
C ALA A 162 -10.94 -17.03 15.79
N ALA A 163 -12.17 -16.48 15.84
CA ALA A 163 -12.39 -15.08 16.22
C ALA A 163 -11.90 -14.78 17.65
N THR A 164 -12.10 -15.72 18.57
CA THR A 164 -11.67 -15.61 19.97
C THR A 164 -10.16 -15.75 20.07
N SER A 165 -9.57 -16.72 19.37
CA SER A 165 -8.12 -16.94 19.32
C SER A 165 -7.35 -15.81 18.64
N LEU A 166 -7.94 -15.15 17.63
CA LEU A 166 -7.38 -13.98 16.96
C LEU A 166 -7.35 -12.74 17.86
N GLY A 167 -8.33 -12.58 18.76
CA GLY A 167 -8.48 -11.36 19.55
C GLY A 167 -8.69 -10.13 18.67
N HIS A 168 -8.01 -9.02 18.96
CA HIS A 168 -7.89 -7.85 18.07
C HIS A 168 -9.21 -7.24 17.52
N GLY A 169 -10.34 -7.49 18.19
CA GLY A 169 -11.66 -7.08 17.69
C GLY A 169 -12.05 -7.82 16.39
N ALA A 170 -11.59 -9.06 16.22
CA ALA A 170 -11.87 -9.88 15.05
C ALA A 170 -13.39 -10.06 14.83
N THR A 171 -13.86 -9.64 13.66
CA THR A 171 -15.27 -9.73 13.26
C THR A 171 -15.37 -10.40 11.89
N VAL A 172 -16.34 -11.32 11.73
CA VAL A 172 -16.56 -12.02 10.46
C VAL A 172 -17.06 -11.03 9.41
N SER A 173 -16.30 -10.87 8.34
CA SER A 173 -16.61 -10.04 7.17
C SER A 173 -17.11 -10.87 5.98
N SER A 174 -16.77 -12.16 5.93
CA SER A 174 -17.28 -13.15 4.97
C SER A 174 -17.13 -14.55 5.56
N ASP A 175 -18.10 -15.44 5.31
CA ASP A 175 -18.04 -16.87 5.60
C ASP A 175 -18.63 -17.58 4.36
N THR A 176 -17.84 -18.44 3.72
CA THR A 176 -18.18 -19.12 2.48
C THR A 176 -17.87 -20.60 2.63
N LYS A 177 -18.90 -21.44 2.49
CA LYS A 177 -18.75 -22.90 2.40
C LYS A 177 -18.67 -23.31 0.92
N LYS A 178 -17.80 -24.27 0.62
CA LYS A 178 -17.65 -24.90 -0.70
C LYS A 178 -18.15 -26.33 -0.65
N ASP A 179 -18.75 -26.76 -1.75
CA ASP A 179 -19.33 -28.10 -1.95
C ASP A 179 -18.67 -28.81 -3.15
N ASP A 180 -17.48 -28.35 -3.55
CA ASP A 180 -16.64 -29.04 -4.53
C ASP A 180 -16.02 -30.26 -3.82
N GLU A 181 -16.27 -31.48 -4.33
CA GLU A 181 -15.82 -32.73 -3.71
C GLU A 181 -14.29 -32.83 -3.70
N ASP A 182 -13.62 -32.32 -4.74
CA ASP A 182 -12.17 -32.43 -4.96
C ASP A 182 -11.36 -31.32 -4.24
N ASP A 183 -11.97 -30.18 -3.86
CA ASP A 183 -11.27 -29.09 -3.15
C ASP A 183 -11.01 -29.46 -1.67
N PRO A 184 -9.76 -29.53 -1.17
CA PRO A 184 -9.49 -29.81 0.24
C PRO A 184 -9.99 -28.71 1.20
N VAL A 185 -10.27 -27.50 0.71
CA VAL A 185 -10.80 -26.38 1.50
C VAL A 185 -12.32 -26.31 1.35
N LYS A 186 -13.05 -26.78 2.37
CA LYS A 186 -14.52 -26.76 2.40
C LYS A 186 -15.12 -25.49 3.02
N ARG A 187 -14.34 -24.68 3.76
CA ARG A 187 -14.81 -23.40 4.31
C ARG A 187 -13.72 -22.33 4.25
N VAL A 188 -14.12 -21.10 3.91
CA VAL A 188 -13.27 -19.91 3.87
C VAL A 188 -13.95 -18.81 4.69
N VAL A 189 -13.30 -18.33 5.75
CA VAL A 189 -13.83 -17.25 6.61
C VAL A 189 -12.84 -16.11 6.67
N LYS A 190 -13.30 -14.89 6.41
CA LYS A 190 -12.50 -13.67 6.45
C LYS A 190 -12.91 -12.80 7.64
N TYR A 191 -11.94 -12.48 8.48
CA TYR A 191 -12.07 -11.62 9.66
C TYR A 191 -11.46 -10.23 9.39
N SER A 192 -12.10 -9.19 9.90
CA SER A 192 -11.55 -7.84 10.01
C SER A 192 -11.14 -7.57 11.46
N LEU A 193 -9.93 -7.06 11.69
CA LEU A 193 -9.40 -6.83 13.04
C LEU A 193 -9.69 -5.39 13.49
N ALA A 194 -10.82 -5.17 14.17
CA ALA A 194 -11.32 -3.83 14.45
C ALA A 194 -10.49 -3.01 15.46
N ASN A 195 -9.62 -3.66 16.26
CA ASN A 195 -8.75 -2.96 17.22
C ASN A 195 -7.42 -2.50 16.59
N ASP A 196 -7.02 -3.06 15.45
CA ASP A 196 -5.81 -2.67 14.74
C ASP A 196 -6.14 -1.57 13.73
N ALA A 197 -5.51 -0.39 13.86
CA ALA A 197 -5.75 0.70 12.91
C ALA A 197 -4.92 0.49 11.63
N GLY A 198 -5.62 0.28 10.52
CA GLY A 198 -5.03 0.17 9.19
C GLY A 198 -4.44 1.49 8.67
N SER A 199 -3.63 1.41 7.61
CA SER A 199 -3.18 2.58 6.87
C SER A 199 -4.33 3.16 6.06
N SER A 200 -4.37 4.48 5.87
CA SER A 200 -5.30 5.15 4.94
C SER A 200 -5.25 4.57 3.52
N SER A 201 -4.12 3.98 3.14
CA SER A 201 -3.84 3.38 1.84
C SER A 201 -4.15 1.88 1.73
N SER A 202 -4.28 1.15 2.84
CA SER A 202 -4.50 -0.31 2.86
C SER A 202 -5.83 -0.74 3.44
N GLY A 203 -6.48 0.11 4.24
CA GLY A 203 -7.59 -0.27 5.10
C GLY A 203 -7.16 -1.14 6.29
N THR A 204 -8.15 -1.55 7.08
CA THR A 204 -8.02 -2.36 8.30
C THR A 204 -7.36 -3.72 8.03
N PRO A 205 -6.51 -4.24 8.93
CA PRO A 205 -5.91 -5.56 8.77
C PRO A 205 -6.96 -6.68 8.72
N THR A 206 -6.69 -7.71 7.91
CA THR A 206 -7.61 -8.83 7.74
C THR A 206 -6.92 -10.18 7.89
N VAL A 207 -7.67 -11.17 8.35
CA VAL A 207 -7.25 -12.58 8.39
C VAL A 207 -8.23 -13.39 7.55
N THR A 208 -7.73 -14.25 6.67
CA THR A 208 -8.50 -15.26 5.95
C THR A 208 -8.10 -16.63 6.45
N VAL A 209 -9.08 -17.39 6.93
CA VAL A 209 -8.97 -18.77 7.41
C VAL A 209 -9.53 -19.69 6.33
N ASN A 210 -8.75 -20.69 5.92
CA ASN A 210 -9.23 -21.82 5.12
C ASN A 210 -9.30 -23.05 6.02
N ALA A 211 -10.37 -23.83 5.89
CA ALA A 211 -10.61 -25.04 6.67
C ALA A 211 -11.12 -26.21 5.82
N ASP A 212 -10.84 -27.41 6.32
CA ASP A 212 -11.22 -28.69 5.70
C ASP A 212 -12.68 -29.09 6.03
N SER A 213 -13.07 -30.31 5.66
CA SER A 213 -14.41 -30.86 5.88
C SER A 213 -14.83 -30.97 7.35
N ASP A 214 -13.87 -30.98 8.27
CA ASP A 214 -14.13 -31.07 9.71
C ASP A 214 -14.22 -29.69 10.38
N ASP A 215 -14.28 -28.59 9.60
CA ASP A 215 -14.10 -27.21 10.06
C ASP A 215 -12.73 -27.00 10.78
N GLU A 216 -11.72 -27.84 10.51
CA GLU A 216 -10.36 -27.65 11.03
C GLU A 216 -9.54 -26.73 10.12
N ILE A 217 -8.89 -25.74 10.72
CA ILE A 217 -8.09 -24.74 10.02
C ILE A 217 -6.85 -25.37 9.41
N THR A 218 -6.74 -25.29 8.09
CA THR A 218 -5.64 -25.85 7.29
C THR A 218 -4.62 -24.80 6.88
N SER A 219 -5.06 -23.57 6.62
CA SER A 219 -4.18 -22.43 6.37
C SER A 219 -4.79 -21.12 6.84
N VAL A 220 -3.94 -20.20 7.25
CA VAL A 220 -4.28 -18.84 7.66
C VAL A 220 -3.45 -17.85 6.87
N THR A 221 -4.10 -16.81 6.34
CA THR A 221 -3.46 -15.68 5.66
C THR A 221 -3.83 -14.36 6.34
N TYR A 222 -2.84 -13.62 6.85
CA TYR A 222 -2.99 -12.27 7.38
C TYR A 222 -2.49 -11.24 6.38
N GLN A 223 -3.19 -10.12 6.24
CA GLN A 223 -2.80 -9.01 5.36
C GLN A 223 -2.95 -7.67 6.09
N THR A 224 -1.91 -6.84 6.02
CA THR A 224 -1.84 -5.50 6.62
C THR A 224 -0.89 -4.57 5.85
N SER A 225 -0.85 -3.29 6.20
CA SER A 225 0.22 -2.40 5.73
C SER A 225 1.45 -2.47 6.63
N THR A 226 2.65 -2.39 6.03
CA THR A 226 3.89 -2.25 6.80
C THR A 226 3.93 -0.95 7.60
N LYS A 227 3.21 0.09 7.15
CA LYS A 227 3.05 1.35 7.87
C LYS A 227 2.34 1.14 9.21
N SER A 228 1.26 0.36 9.23
CA SER A 228 0.57 -0.03 10.47
C SER A 228 1.44 -0.91 11.38
N LEU A 229 2.41 -1.63 10.82
CA LEU A 229 3.38 -2.42 11.59
C LEU A 229 4.57 -1.59 12.13
N GLY A 230 4.66 -0.30 11.78
CA GLY A 230 5.73 0.63 12.22
C GLY A 230 6.81 0.92 11.15
N TYR A 231 6.77 0.25 10.00
CA TYR A 231 7.74 0.34 8.90
C TYR A 231 7.18 1.22 7.75
N GLY A 232 6.70 2.41 8.07
CA GLY A 232 5.99 3.30 7.13
C GLY A 232 6.88 4.06 6.16
N THR A 233 8.12 4.33 6.55
CA THR A 233 9.09 5.24 5.89
C THR A 233 10.36 4.52 5.38
N ILE A 234 10.46 3.21 5.59
CA ILE A 234 11.71 2.45 5.46
C ILE A 234 11.78 1.78 4.08
N SER A 235 12.91 1.84 3.37
CA SER A 235 13.02 1.27 2.02
C SER A 235 12.72 -0.24 1.99
N PHE A 236 12.32 -0.79 0.84
CA PHE A 236 12.02 -2.22 0.72
C PHE A 236 13.22 -3.10 1.11
N GLN A 237 14.42 -2.70 0.69
CA GLN A 237 15.66 -3.40 1.00
C GLN A 237 16.01 -3.30 2.48
N ASP A 238 15.91 -2.11 3.09
CA ASP A 238 16.15 -1.91 4.51
C ASP A 238 15.15 -2.69 5.38
N ALA A 239 13.88 -2.68 5.00
CA ALA A 239 12.82 -3.40 5.71
C ALA A 239 13.15 -4.91 5.84
N VAL A 240 13.69 -5.52 4.78
CA VAL A 240 14.08 -6.94 4.79
C VAL A 240 15.45 -7.16 5.42
N GLN A 241 16.47 -6.39 5.02
CA GLN A 241 17.87 -6.68 5.36
C GLN A 241 18.28 -6.12 6.73
N ASN A 242 17.84 -4.91 7.07
CA ASN A 242 18.28 -4.17 8.26
C ASN A 242 17.25 -4.28 9.41
N GLU A 243 15.97 -4.04 9.11
CA GLU A 243 14.87 -4.10 10.08
C GLU A 243 14.34 -5.52 10.37
N LYS A 244 14.71 -6.50 9.51
CA LYS A 244 14.27 -7.89 9.61
C LYS A 244 12.74 -8.04 9.74
N ILE A 245 11.98 -7.26 8.96
CA ILE A 245 10.51 -7.20 9.05
C ILE A 245 9.87 -8.59 8.99
N ILE A 246 10.37 -9.47 8.11
CA ILE A 246 9.84 -10.83 7.91
C ILE A 246 10.01 -11.65 9.21
N GLN A 247 11.19 -11.65 9.81
CA GLN A 247 11.47 -12.33 11.07
C GLN A 247 10.63 -11.76 12.22
N ALA A 248 10.49 -10.43 12.29
CA ALA A 248 9.72 -9.76 13.33
C ALA A 248 8.23 -10.15 13.28
N ILE A 249 7.61 -10.07 12.09
CA ILE A 249 6.18 -10.39 11.94
C ILE A 249 5.89 -11.90 12.02
N MET A 250 6.81 -12.76 11.59
CA MET A 250 6.68 -14.21 11.76
C MET A 250 6.77 -14.62 13.23
N LYS A 251 7.63 -13.95 14.01
CA LYS A 251 7.72 -14.13 15.47
C LYS A 251 6.44 -13.72 16.18
N GLU A 252 5.81 -12.62 15.78
CA GLU A 252 4.48 -12.21 16.26
C GLU A 252 3.39 -13.20 15.86
N ALA A 253 3.46 -13.74 14.63
CA ALA A 253 2.59 -14.82 14.15
C ALA A 253 2.78 -16.18 14.86
N GLY A 254 3.76 -16.28 15.77
CA GLY A 254 4.02 -17.48 16.59
C GLY A 254 5.08 -18.44 16.02
N LEU A 255 5.80 -18.07 14.96
CA LEU A 255 6.85 -18.89 14.34
C LEU A 255 8.24 -18.25 14.49
N THR A 256 9.22 -19.05 14.91
CA THR A 256 10.64 -18.67 14.78
C THR A 256 11.18 -19.25 13.48
N ILE A 257 11.55 -18.38 12.54
CA ILE A 257 12.10 -18.75 11.23
C ILE A 257 13.62 -18.55 11.19
N SER A 258 14.31 -19.16 10.22
CA SER A 258 15.76 -18.98 10.06
C SER A 258 16.07 -17.73 9.25
N ASP A 259 17.13 -17.01 9.62
CA ASP A 259 17.67 -15.88 8.82
C ASP A 259 18.14 -16.33 7.43
N SER A 260 18.47 -17.62 7.25
CA SER A 260 18.81 -18.20 5.94
C SER A 260 17.66 -18.22 4.94
N ASP A 261 16.42 -18.15 5.43
CA ASP A 261 15.21 -18.30 4.61
C ASP A 261 14.74 -16.94 4.07
N VAL A 262 15.30 -15.84 4.59
CA VAL A 262 14.96 -14.46 4.25
C VAL A 262 16.17 -13.79 3.59
N VAL A 263 16.39 -14.15 2.32
CA VAL A 263 17.48 -13.60 1.50
C VAL A 263 16.88 -12.90 0.28
N LEU A 264 17.22 -11.63 0.09
CA LEU A 264 16.92 -10.92 -1.16
C LEU A 264 17.86 -11.40 -2.27
N PRO A 265 17.38 -11.53 -3.52
CA PRO A 265 18.25 -11.73 -4.68
C PRO A 265 19.30 -10.61 -4.78
N ALA A 266 20.48 -10.96 -5.30
CA ALA A 266 21.56 -10.00 -5.51
C ALA A 266 21.26 -9.02 -6.66
N ASP A 267 20.49 -9.45 -7.67
CA ASP A 267 19.95 -8.55 -8.69
C ASP A 267 18.67 -7.89 -8.18
N LYS A 268 18.65 -6.55 -8.19
CA LYS A 268 17.47 -5.78 -7.83
C LYS A 268 16.30 -5.99 -8.82
N ALA A 269 16.59 -6.30 -10.08
CA ALA A 269 15.57 -6.56 -11.10
C ALA A 269 14.68 -7.77 -10.76
N ASP A 270 15.19 -8.77 -10.01
CA ASP A 270 14.43 -9.96 -9.60
C ASP A 270 13.23 -9.68 -8.67
N TYR A 271 13.18 -8.48 -8.08
CA TYR A 271 12.07 -8.04 -7.22
C TYR A 271 11.57 -6.63 -7.53
N THR A 272 12.04 -5.98 -8.61
CA THR A 272 11.71 -4.59 -8.95
C THR A 272 11.06 -4.50 -10.33
N THR A 273 9.90 -3.86 -10.39
CA THR A 273 9.23 -3.46 -11.64
C THR A 273 9.53 -1.99 -11.91
N TYR A 274 9.89 -1.68 -13.16
CA TYR A 274 10.16 -0.33 -13.64
C TYR A 274 9.00 0.18 -14.52
N SER A 275 8.93 1.49 -14.73
CA SER A 275 8.07 2.14 -15.73
C SER A 275 8.50 1.83 -17.16
N ASP A 276 7.64 2.09 -18.15
CA ASP A 276 7.90 1.84 -19.58
C ASP A 276 9.16 2.54 -20.13
N ASP A 277 9.58 3.65 -19.49
CA ASP A 277 10.82 4.37 -19.81
C ASP A 277 12.08 3.77 -19.17
N GLY A 278 11.93 2.75 -18.32
CA GLY A 278 12.99 2.09 -17.56
C GLY A 278 13.60 2.92 -16.42
N LYS A 279 13.11 4.14 -16.16
CA LYS A 279 13.78 5.09 -15.24
C LYS A 279 13.27 5.02 -13.81
N ARG A 280 11.96 4.86 -13.62
CA ARG A 280 11.32 4.93 -12.30
C ARG A 280 10.91 3.54 -11.84
N ILE A 281 11.04 3.29 -10.54
CA ILE A 281 10.50 2.08 -9.91
C ILE A 281 9.00 2.27 -9.72
N THR A 282 8.20 1.35 -10.24
CA THR A 282 6.74 1.34 -10.09
C THR A 282 6.29 0.37 -8.99
N LYS A 283 7.03 -0.72 -8.78
CA LYS A 283 6.74 -1.70 -7.71
C LYS A 283 8.00 -2.42 -7.25
N GLU A 284 8.10 -2.72 -5.96
CA GLU A 284 9.01 -3.74 -5.42
C GLU A 284 8.17 -4.85 -4.76
N GLU A 285 8.39 -6.12 -5.13
CA GLU A 285 7.62 -7.26 -4.61
C GLU A 285 8.51 -8.49 -4.45
N LYS A 286 8.49 -9.11 -3.27
CA LYS A 286 9.14 -10.41 -3.03
C LYS A 286 8.32 -11.26 -2.09
N GLU A 287 8.19 -12.54 -2.44
CA GLU A 287 7.72 -13.58 -1.54
C GLU A 287 8.92 -14.38 -1.01
N PHE A 288 8.93 -14.58 0.31
CA PHE A 288 9.83 -15.43 1.07
C PHE A 288 9.03 -16.61 1.59
N SER A 289 9.64 -17.79 1.72
CA SER A 289 8.93 -18.99 2.15
C SER A 289 9.86 -20.01 2.76
N GLY A 290 9.34 -20.82 3.68
CA GLY A 290 10.09 -21.91 4.29
C GLY A 290 9.20 -22.79 5.15
N THR A 291 9.83 -23.52 6.08
CA THR A 291 9.15 -24.34 7.07
C THR A 291 9.68 -24.01 8.46
N ALA A 292 8.83 -24.05 9.47
CA ALA A 292 9.22 -23.83 10.87
C ALA A 292 8.54 -24.87 11.78
N ASP A 293 9.14 -25.17 12.93
CA ASP A 293 8.46 -25.96 13.96
C ASP A 293 7.50 -25.07 14.78
N TYR A 294 6.31 -25.61 15.02
CA TYR A 294 5.36 -25.09 15.97
C TYR A 294 4.84 -26.23 16.86
N SER A 295 5.31 -26.25 18.11
CA SER A 295 4.90 -27.25 19.11
C SER A 295 5.11 -28.71 18.66
N GLY A 296 6.20 -28.99 17.94
CA GLY A 296 6.51 -30.32 17.40
C GLY A 296 5.78 -30.68 16.11
N LYS A 297 5.09 -29.71 15.48
CA LYS A 297 4.54 -29.83 14.11
C LYS A 297 5.34 -28.95 13.17
N THR A 298 5.78 -29.48 12.03
CA THR A 298 6.32 -28.66 10.95
C THR A 298 5.15 -27.93 10.26
N LEU A 299 5.21 -26.60 10.21
CA LEU A 299 4.29 -25.76 9.45
C LEU A 299 5.01 -25.13 8.27
N SER A 300 4.34 -25.03 7.13
CA SER A 300 4.82 -24.28 5.97
C SER A 300 4.40 -22.82 6.10
N TRP A 301 5.28 -21.89 5.73
CA TRP A 301 5.00 -20.46 5.76
C TRP A 301 5.45 -19.76 4.47
N SER A 302 4.74 -18.70 4.10
CA SER A 302 5.24 -17.69 3.16
C SER A 302 4.87 -16.29 3.62
N THR A 303 5.70 -15.32 3.25
CA THR A 303 5.48 -13.90 3.53
C THR A 303 5.80 -13.12 2.28
N ARG A 304 4.82 -12.39 1.75
CA ARG A 304 4.98 -11.47 0.63
C ARG A 304 5.04 -10.03 1.14
N LEU A 305 6.09 -9.33 0.74
CA LEU A 305 6.25 -7.89 0.88
C LEU A 305 5.99 -7.24 -0.48
N GLN A 306 5.14 -6.22 -0.54
CA GLN A 306 4.82 -5.49 -1.77
C GLN A 306 4.76 -3.98 -1.50
N TYR A 307 5.62 -3.21 -2.16
CA TYR A 307 5.62 -1.75 -2.19
C TYR A 307 5.23 -1.29 -3.59
N ASP A 308 4.05 -0.70 -3.76
CA ASP A 308 3.56 -0.15 -5.02
C ASP A 308 3.63 1.38 -4.99
N TYR A 309 4.44 1.93 -5.89
CA TYR A 309 4.74 3.35 -5.97
C TYR A 309 3.79 4.09 -6.91
N THR A 310 2.90 3.42 -7.64
CA THR A 310 2.08 4.00 -8.72
C THR A 310 1.32 5.25 -8.28
N VAL A 311 0.74 5.25 -7.07
CA VAL A 311 0.04 6.43 -6.51
C VAL A 311 1.03 7.53 -6.16
N ALA A 312 2.10 7.21 -5.43
CA ALA A 312 3.17 8.15 -5.08
C ALA A 312 3.84 8.80 -6.30
N LEU A 313 3.95 8.07 -7.41
CA LEU A 313 4.43 8.58 -8.70
C LEU A 313 3.46 9.56 -9.36
N ALA A 314 2.15 9.35 -9.19
CA ALA A 314 1.11 10.21 -9.73
C ALA A 314 0.84 11.46 -8.87
N THR A 315 1.08 11.38 -7.55
CA THR A 315 0.93 12.51 -6.61
C THR A 315 2.24 13.24 -6.31
N ASP A 316 3.38 12.74 -6.79
CA ASP A 316 4.75 13.16 -6.46
C ASP A 316 5.03 13.17 -4.93
N ASN A 317 4.47 12.16 -4.23
CA ASN A 317 4.53 12.03 -2.77
C ASN A 317 4.77 10.59 -2.33
N LEU A 318 5.99 10.28 -1.89
CA LEU A 318 6.37 8.93 -1.42
C LEU A 318 5.54 8.41 -0.24
N ALA A 319 4.90 9.27 0.55
CA ALA A 319 4.01 8.85 1.64
C ALA A 319 2.74 8.14 1.16
N ASP A 320 2.38 8.26 -0.12
CA ASP A 320 1.25 7.59 -0.77
C ASP A 320 1.59 6.19 -1.33
N THR A 321 2.83 5.70 -1.13
CA THR A 321 3.24 4.35 -1.53
C THR A 321 2.36 3.31 -0.83
N LEU A 322 1.78 2.37 -1.60
CA LEU A 322 0.99 1.28 -1.05
C LEU A 322 1.94 0.17 -0.57
N ARG A 323 2.19 0.12 0.74
CA ARG A 323 3.15 -0.80 1.36
C ARG A 323 2.41 -1.89 2.13
N ASN A 324 2.38 -3.11 1.61
CA ASN A 324 1.64 -4.24 2.18
C ASN A 324 2.54 -5.41 2.56
N ALA A 325 2.16 -6.10 3.64
CA ALA A 325 2.69 -7.40 4.02
C ALA A 325 1.54 -8.42 4.09
N THR A 326 1.73 -9.56 3.44
CA THR A 326 0.83 -10.72 3.49
C THR A 326 1.59 -11.90 4.04
N ILE A 327 1.11 -12.49 5.14
CA ILE A 327 1.69 -13.66 5.81
C ILE A 327 0.74 -14.83 5.62
N THR A 328 1.25 -15.98 5.19
CA THR A 328 0.48 -17.23 5.08
C THR A 328 1.18 -18.33 5.87
N ILE A 329 0.41 -19.11 6.66
CA ILE A 329 0.87 -20.31 7.37
C ILE A 329 -0.09 -21.46 7.04
N SER A 330 0.43 -22.67 6.85
CA SER A 330 -0.36 -23.89 6.57
C SER A 330 0.24 -25.14 7.22
N LYS A 331 -0.63 -26.15 7.45
CA LYS A 331 -0.22 -27.53 7.82
C LYS A 331 0.19 -28.35 6.60
#